data_AF-A0A1E3WL88-F1
#
_entry.id   AF-A0A1E3WL88-F1
#
_cell.length_a   1.000
_cell.length_b   1.000
_cell.length_c   1.000
_cell.angle_alpha   90.00
_cell.angle_beta   90.00
_cell.angle_gamma   90.00
#
_symmetry.space_group_name_H-M   'P 1'
#
loop_
_entity.id
_entity.type
_entity.pdbx_description
1 polymer ?
#
loop_
_entity_poly.entity_id
_entity_poly.type
_entity_poly.pdbx_seq_one_letter_code
_entity_poly.pdbx_strand_id
1 'polypeptide(L)'
;MKLEYNVLWFDDRPKNVSSAQEHIKLKLARMGFDLKLDCRQDVGNEDTIKNIFKKKDYDLLVVDYKLREEDRDGSDLIKIIRRYCTATDIVFYSSETPATLRSKISVDGVYCYNRNDLPANLSYIIDSRLRKVLDLNQMRGLYLAAVADFDHLIDDLFHRLVGKVDKGKYIEEILSTTCSFHEKSLEKIKNLGEDKEIDQYTSLLSSQPKVQVLVKILNEIDDERLYPYINSLSDYPNAILVPRNQLAHAMEKSCTQGKYVLKNSKKETEFNFDDFLNLRHKILDYRDTLSRIEMYTR
;
A
#
# COMPACT_ATOMS: atom_id res chain seq x y z
N MET A 1 3.95 0.17 4.77
CA MET A 1 3.60 1.25 3.78
C MET A 1 2.09 1.62 3.83
N LYS A 2 1.69 2.91 3.74
CA LYS A 2 0.27 3.30 3.67
C LYS A 2 -0.30 3.06 2.26
N LEU A 3 -0.60 1.80 1.98
CA LEU A 3 -1.24 1.33 0.75
C LEU A 3 -2.75 1.50 0.75
N GLU A 4 -3.32 1.62 1.94
CA GLU A 4 -4.75 1.78 2.13
C GLU A 4 -5.13 3.26 2.08
N TYR A 5 -6.19 3.54 1.34
CA TYR A 5 -6.87 4.84 1.34
C TYR A 5 -8.20 4.67 2.06
N ASN A 6 -8.29 5.24 3.26
CA ASN A 6 -9.42 5.02 4.18
C ASN A 6 -10.47 6.11 4.00
N VAL A 7 -11.68 5.72 3.62
CA VAL A 7 -12.81 6.64 3.40
C VAL A 7 -13.94 6.30 4.36
N LEU A 8 -14.37 7.28 5.15
CA LEU A 8 -15.57 7.17 5.98
C LEU A 8 -16.73 7.82 5.25
N TRP A 9 -17.80 7.06 5.03
CA TRP A 9 -18.95 7.50 4.24
C TRP A 9 -20.24 7.41 5.07
N PHE A 10 -20.86 8.55 5.36
CA PHE A 10 -22.19 8.62 5.98
C PHE A 10 -23.28 8.81 4.92
N ASP A 11 -24.09 7.77 4.69
CA ASP A 11 -25.23 7.79 3.76
C ASP A 11 -26.26 6.75 4.22
N ASP A 12 -27.51 7.19 4.37
CA ASP A 12 -28.64 6.35 4.78
C ASP A 12 -29.13 5.40 3.66
N ARG A 13 -28.73 5.68 2.41
CA ARG A 13 -29.11 4.99 1.18
C ARG A 13 -27.87 4.70 0.32
N PRO A 14 -26.95 3.84 0.79
CA PRO A 14 -25.66 3.58 0.12
C PRO A 14 -25.79 3.04 -1.31
N LYS A 15 -26.93 2.42 -1.67
CA LYS A 15 -27.18 1.96 -3.05
C LYS A 15 -27.18 3.12 -4.06
N ASN A 16 -27.61 4.32 -3.65
CA ASN A 16 -27.70 5.50 -4.51
C ASN A 16 -26.35 6.08 -4.90
N VAL A 17 -25.28 5.68 -4.20
CA VAL A 17 -23.91 6.16 -4.42
C VAL A 17 -22.94 5.05 -4.79
N SER A 18 -23.45 3.84 -5.04
CA SER A 18 -22.67 2.69 -5.48
C SER A 18 -21.82 2.98 -6.72
N SER A 19 -22.33 3.76 -7.68
CA SER A 19 -21.58 4.20 -8.86
C SER A 19 -20.39 5.08 -8.50
N ALA A 20 -20.54 5.99 -7.54
CA ALA A 20 -19.47 6.85 -7.05
C ALA A 20 -18.42 6.03 -6.29
N GLN A 21 -18.84 5.10 -5.44
CA GLN A 21 -17.97 4.18 -4.69
C GLN A 21 -17.12 3.31 -5.63
N GLU A 22 -17.74 2.71 -6.66
CA GLU A 22 -17.02 1.89 -7.64
C GLU A 22 -16.07 2.75 -8.49
N HIS A 23 -16.50 3.96 -8.87
CA HIS A 23 -15.65 4.89 -9.62
C HIS A 23 -14.37 5.24 -8.86
N ILE A 24 -14.47 5.61 -7.58
CA ILE A 24 -13.30 5.93 -6.77
C ILE A 24 -12.46 4.68 -6.50
N LYS A 25 -13.06 3.50 -6.34
CA LYS A 25 -12.35 2.23 -6.16
C LYS A 25 -11.45 1.94 -7.35
N LEU A 26 -12.01 2.01 -8.57
CA LEU A 26 -11.25 1.80 -9.80
C LEU A 26 -10.15 2.86 -9.98
N LYS A 27 -10.42 4.11 -9.60
CA LYS A 27 -9.45 5.21 -9.66
C LYS A 27 -8.29 4.99 -8.67
N LEU A 28 -8.57 4.72 -7.39
CA LEU A 28 -7.56 4.39 -6.38
C LEU A 28 -6.75 3.17 -6.80
N ALA A 29 -7.42 2.12 -7.28
CA ALA A 29 -6.75 0.91 -7.76
C ALA A 29 -5.75 1.25 -8.85
N ARG A 30 -6.13 2.03 -9.88
CA ARG A 30 -5.21 2.53 -10.94
C ARG A 30 -4.05 3.37 -10.39
N MET A 31 -4.21 3.99 -9.24
CA MET A 31 -3.16 4.77 -8.56
C MET A 31 -2.34 3.92 -7.58
N GLY A 32 -2.57 2.61 -7.50
CA GLY A 32 -1.88 1.69 -6.60
C GLY A 32 -2.33 1.81 -5.14
N PHE A 33 -3.56 2.24 -4.87
CA PHE A 33 -4.14 2.30 -3.53
C PHE A 33 -5.27 1.29 -3.39
N ASP A 34 -5.34 0.63 -2.24
CA ASP A 34 -6.47 -0.18 -1.86
C ASP A 34 -7.50 0.67 -1.11
N LEU A 35 -8.72 0.76 -1.63
CA LEU A 35 -9.79 1.55 -1.04
C LEU A 35 -10.42 0.79 0.12
N LYS A 36 -10.33 1.35 1.33
CA LYS A 36 -11.05 0.87 2.52
C LYS A 36 -12.24 1.77 2.79
N LEU A 37 -13.41 1.38 2.30
CA LEU A 37 -14.67 2.06 2.58
C LEU A 37 -15.27 1.61 3.91
N ASP A 38 -15.52 2.57 4.79
CA ASP A 38 -16.34 2.41 5.99
C ASP A 38 -17.67 3.15 5.77
N CYS A 39 -18.70 2.42 5.33
CA CYS A 39 -20.02 2.98 5.05
C CYS A 39 -20.92 2.88 6.28
N ARG A 40 -21.44 4.01 6.73
CA ARG A 40 -22.30 4.15 7.91
C ARG A 40 -23.65 4.72 7.51
N GLN A 41 -24.70 3.94 7.78
CA GLN A 41 -26.09 4.39 7.60
C GLN A 41 -26.63 5.13 8.83
N ASP A 42 -26.06 4.83 10.00
CA ASP A 42 -26.40 5.44 11.27
C ASP A 42 -25.20 6.25 11.77
N VAL A 43 -25.47 7.49 12.15
CA VAL A 43 -24.51 8.46 12.68
C VAL A 43 -24.15 8.14 14.13
N GLY A 44 -25.09 7.55 14.88
CA GLY A 44 -24.98 7.35 16.31
C GLY A 44 -24.90 8.66 17.10
N ASN A 45 -24.44 8.57 18.35
CA ASN A 45 -24.21 9.73 19.20
C ASN A 45 -22.77 10.29 19.06
N GLU A 46 -22.50 11.40 19.74
CA GLU A 46 -21.17 12.04 19.69
C GLU A 46 -20.04 11.13 20.21
N ASP A 47 -20.32 10.25 21.18
CA ASP A 47 -19.35 9.27 21.67
C ASP A 47 -19.00 8.22 20.62
N THR A 48 -19.96 7.80 19.79
CA THR A 48 -19.71 6.94 18.64
C THR A 48 -18.74 7.60 17.67
N ILE A 49 -19.00 8.85 17.30
CA ILE A 49 -18.13 9.63 16.40
C ILE A 49 -16.71 9.77 16.98
N LYS A 50 -16.61 10.14 18.26
CA LYS A 50 -15.32 10.24 18.97
C LYS A 50 -14.56 8.92 18.95
N ASN A 51 -15.25 7.80 19.16
CA ASN A 51 -14.63 6.47 19.17
C ASN A 51 -14.16 6.02 17.78
N ILE A 52 -14.86 6.43 16.71
CA ILE A 52 -14.44 6.18 15.32
C ILE A 52 -13.07 6.83 15.08
N PHE A 53 -12.94 8.13 15.36
CA PHE A 53 -11.69 8.87 15.13
C PHE A 53 -10.57 8.51 16.11
N LYS A 54 -10.87 7.92 17.27
CA LYS A 54 -9.85 7.34 18.16
C LYS A 54 -9.23 6.05 17.63
N LYS A 55 -10.01 5.25 16.91
CA LYS A 55 -9.60 3.91 16.48
C LYS A 55 -8.90 3.92 15.12
N LYS A 56 -9.27 4.86 14.26
CA LYS A 56 -8.85 4.85 12.86
C LYS A 56 -8.76 6.26 12.29
N ASP A 57 -7.65 6.52 11.60
CA ASP A 57 -7.49 7.71 10.77
C ASP A 57 -8.12 7.51 9.40
N TYR A 58 -8.77 8.55 8.90
CA TYR A 58 -9.39 8.56 7.58
C TYR A 58 -8.74 9.61 6.68
N ASP A 59 -8.55 9.26 5.42
CA ASP A 59 -7.95 10.10 4.39
C ASP A 59 -8.97 11.04 3.73
N LEU A 60 -10.25 10.62 3.73
CA LEU A 60 -11.37 11.40 3.21
C LEU A 60 -12.65 11.06 3.96
N LEU A 61 -13.47 12.07 4.23
CA LEU A 61 -14.81 11.91 4.81
C LEU A 61 -15.86 12.30 3.75
N VAL A 62 -16.92 11.52 3.63
CA VAL A 62 -18.01 11.77 2.68
C VAL A 62 -19.34 11.71 3.44
N VAL A 63 -20.17 12.77 3.35
CA VAL A 63 -21.38 12.94 4.17
C VAL A 63 -22.55 13.37 3.28
N ASP A 64 -23.63 12.58 3.24
CA ASP A 64 -24.90 13.01 2.63
C ASP A 64 -25.57 14.04 3.53
N TYR A 65 -26.22 15.04 2.93
CA TYR A 65 -26.98 16.04 3.67
C TYR A 65 -28.22 15.47 4.35
N LYS A 66 -28.97 14.61 3.63
CA LYS A 66 -30.23 14.05 4.10
C LYS A 66 -29.99 12.66 4.64
N LEU A 67 -29.37 12.64 5.81
CA LEU A 67 -29.42 11.50 6.74
C LEU A 67 -30.87 11.39 7.25
N ARG A 68 -31.30 10.21 7.70
CA ARG A 68 -32.72 9.83 7.95
C ARG A 68 -33.55 10.94 8.62
N GLU A 69 -34.87 10.97 8.36
CA GLU A 69 -35.78 12.06 8.79
C GLU A 69 -35.84 12.32 10.30
N GLU A 70 -35.43 11.36 11.15
CA GLU A 70 -35.39 11.51 12.62
C GLU A 70 -33.99 11.88 13.16
N ASP A 71 -32.97 11.92 12.30
CA ASP A 71 -31.57 12.19 12.66
C ASP A 71 -31.17 13.64 12.39
N ARG A 72 -30.11 14.07 13.09
CA ARG A 72 -29.38 15.31 12.80
C ARG A 72 -29.04 15.36 11.31
N ASP A 73 -29.27 16.52 10.69
CA ASP A 73 -28.88 16.71 9.31
C ASP A 73 -27.35 16.58 9.12
N GLY A 74 -26.91 16.30 7.89
CA GLY A 74 -25.48 16.11 7.61
C GLY A 74 -24.63 17.33 7.96
N SER A 75 -25.20 18.54 7.98
CA SER A 75 -24.49 19.75 8.42
C SER A 75 -24.15 19.73 9.90
N ASP A 76 -25.07 19.28 10.75
CA ASP A 76 -24.81 19.15 12.19
C ASP A 76 -23.81 18.04 12.49
N LEU A 77 -23.87 16.93 11.75
CA LEU A 77 -22.86 15.88 11.83
C LEU A 77 -21.46 16.43 11.51
N ILE A 78 -21.31 17.20 10.44
CA ILE A 78 -20.01 17.79 10.06
C ILE A 78 -19.44 18.67 11.16
N LYS A 79 -20.28 19.47 11.84
CA LYS A 79 -19.84 20.29 12.99
C LYS A 79 -19.31 19.43 14.13
N ILE A 80 -19.94 18.28 14.40
CA ILE A 80 -19.50 17.34 15.43
C ILE A 80 -18.18 16.66 15.03
N ILE A 81 -18.11 16.14 13.79
CA ILE A 81 -16.89 15.53 13.23
C ILE A 81 -15.70 16.47 13.39
N ARG A 82 -15.89 17.76 13.07
CA ARG A 82 -14.81 18.77 13.11
C ARG A 82 -14.24 19.05 14.50
N ARG A 83 -14.95 18.67 15.58
CA ARG A 83 -14.41 18.73 16.95
C ARG A 83 -13.36 17.64 17.21
N TYR A 84 -13.43 16.53 16.48
CA TYR A 84 -12.55 15.37 16.66
C TYR A 84 -11.57 15.18 15.48
N CYS A 85 -11.89 15.77 14.32
CA CYS A 85 -11.14 15.64 13.09
C CYS A 85 -11.08 16.99 12.35
N THR A 86 -10.03 17.77 12.63
CA THR A 86 -9.92 19.17 12.17
C THR A 86 -9.37 19.30 10.76
N ALA A 87 -8.37 18.48 10.39
CA ALA A 87 -7.58 18.68 9.17
C ALA A 87 -8.03 17.85 7.95
N THR A 88 -8.83 16.80 8.15
CA THR A 88 -9.25 15.91 7.05
C THR A 88 -10.31 16.57 6.19
N ASP A 89 -10.19 16.48 4.87
CA ASP A 89 -11.19 17.01 3.95
C ASP A 89 -12.54 16.28 4.12
N ILE A 90 -13.62 17.05 4.06
CA ILE A 90 -14.99 16.53 4.09
C ILE A 90 -15.67 16.86 2.76
N VAL A 91 -16.27 15.86 2.14
CA VAL A 91 -17.14 16.01 0.98
C VAL A 91 -18.59 15.93 1.44
N PHE A 92 -19.29 17.05 1.35
CA PHE A 92 -20.68 17.20 1.70
C PHE A 92 -21.53 17.22 0.44
N TYR A 93 -22.46 16.28 0.27
CA TYR A 93 -23.22 16.17 -0.97
C TYR A 93 -24.71 15.97 -0.75
N SER A 94 -25.49 16.33 -1.77
CA SER A 94 -26.94 16.10 -1.81
C SER A 94 -27.48 16.25 -3.22
N SER A 95 -28.79 16.11 -3.41
CA SER A 95 -29.45 16.50 -4.67
C SER A 95 -29.55 18.01 -4.89
N GLU A 96 -29.26 18.85 -3.90
CA GLU A 96 -29.27 20.30 -3.99
C GLU A 96 -28.02 20.85 -4.70
N THR A 97 -28.01 22.15 -4.98
CA THR A 97 -26.85 22.81 -5.59
C THR A 97 -25.72 22.98 -4.57
N PRO A 98 -24.44 23.01 -5.01
CA PRO A 98 -23.30 23.30 -4.14
C PRO A 98 -23.45 24.59 -3.32
N ALA A 99 -24.04 25.64 -3.89
CA ALA A 99 -24.25 26.92 -3.21
C ALA A 99 -25.24 26.79 -2.04
N THR A 100 -26.33 26.03 -2.23
CA THR A 100 -27.31 25.76 -1.18
C THR A 100 -26.72 24.90 -0.06
N LEU A 101 -25.89 23.92 -0.39
CA LEU A 101 -25.18 23.14 0.63
C LEU A 101 -24.17 23.99 1.40
N ARG A 102 -23.44 24.87 0.70
CA ARG A 102 -22.44 25.74 1.33
C ARG A 102 -23.08 26.75 2.29
N SER A 103 -24.28 27.25 1.99
CA SER A 103 -24.98 28.15 2.93
C SER A 103 -25.43 27.46 4.22
N LYS A 104 -25.56 26.12 4.20
CA LYS A 104 -25.94 25.30 5.36
C LYS A 104 -24.74 24.89 6.23
N ILE A 105 -23.51 25.10 5.77
CA ILE A 105 -22.30 24.70 6.49
C ILE A 105 -21.24 25.81 6.54
N SER A 106 -20.93 26.27 7.74
CA SER A 106 -19.92 27.29 8.02
C SER A 106 -18.65 26.67 8.60
N VAL A 107 -18.10 25.64 7.93
CA VAL A 107 -16.87 24.98 8.36
C VAL A 107 -15.88 24.86 7.21
N ASP A 108 -14.60 25.03 7.54
CA ASP A 108 -13.50 24.96 6.57
C ASP A 108 -13.14 23.50 6.21
N GLY A 109 -12.51 23.35 5.04
CA GLY A 109 -12.16 22.03 4.49
C GLY A 109 -13.38 21.19 4.11
N VAL A 110 -14.53 21.81 3.85
CA VAL A 110 -15.76 21.15 3.39
C VAL A 110 -16.02 21.49 1.92
N TYR A 111 -16.04 20.48 1.07
CA TYR A 111 -16.36 20.58 -0.34
C TYR A 111 -17.82 20.21 -0.56
N CYS A 112 -18.60 21.12 -1.14
CA CYS A 112 -20.04 20.92 -1.36
C CYS A 112 -20.30 20.48 -2.80
N TYR A 113 -20.96 19.34 -3.01
CA TYR A 113 -21.23 18.80 -4.35
C TYR A 113 -22.67 18.37 -4.55
N ASN A 114 -23.11 18.44 -5.80
CA ASN A 114 -24.32 17.73 -6.20
C ASN A 114 -24.02 16.23 -6.30
N ARG A 115 -24.98 15.39 -5.92
CA ARG A 115 -24.88 13.92 -5.94
C ARG A 115 -24.55 13.39 -7.33
N ASN A 116 -25.09 13.99 -8.38
CA ASN A 116 -24.86 13.55 -9.76
C ASN A 116 -23.40 13.76 -10.19
N ASP A 117 -22.74 14.78 -9.65
CA ASP A 117 -21.36 15.14 -9.97
C ASP A 117 -20.35 14.49 -8.99
N LEU A 118 -20.84 13.77 -7.98
CA LEU A 118 -20.03 13.20 -6.91
C LEU A 118 -18.89 12.30 -7.42
N PRO A 119 -19.08 11.38 -8.39
CA PRO A 119 -17.99 10.53 -8.87
C PRO A 119 -16.81 11.34 -9.44
N ALA A 120 -17.09 12.34 -10.29
CA ALA A 120 -16.07 13.16 -10.93
C ALA A 120 -15.36 14.07 -9.92
N ASN A 121 -16.12 14.67 -9.00
CA ASN A 121 -15.57 15.57 -8.00
C ASN A 121 -14.74 14.86 -6.94
N LEU A 122 -15.13 13.66 -6.50
CA LEU A 122 -14.31 12.83 -5.63
C LEU A 122 -12.97 12.48 -6.28
N SER A 123 -12.98 12.11 -7.56
CA SER A 123 -11.75 11.85 -8.33
C SER A 123 -10.81 13.06 -8.35
N TYR A 124 -11.34 14.28 -8.48
CA TYR A 124 -10.53 15.49 -8.47
C TYR A 124 -9.85 15.74 -7.11
N ILE A 125 -10.58 15.60 -6.01
CA ILE A 125 -10.02 15.76 -4.65
C ILE A 125 -8.94 14.71 -4.41
N ILE A 126 -9.25 13.44 -4.71
CA ILE A 126 -8.31 12.33 -4.55
C ILE A 126 -7.03 12.59 -5.37
N ASP A 127 -7.17 12.98 -6.64
CA ASP A 127 -6.02 13.30 -7.50
C ASP A 127 -5.16 14.44 -6.92
N SER A 128 -5.80 15.52 -6.47
CA SER A 128 -5.09 16.68 -5.90
C SER A 128 -4.29 16.31 -4.65
N ARG A 129 -4.84 15.44 -3.80
CA ARG A 129 -4.19 14.99 -2.55
C ARG A 129 -3.10 13.96 -2.81
N LEU A 130 -3.39 12.94 -3.61
CA LEU A 130 -2.43 11.89 -3.88
C LEU A 130 -1.25 12.36 -4.72
N ARG A 131 -1.43 13.35 -5.60
CA ARG A 131 -0.32 13.93 -6.37
C ARG A 131 0.79 14.52 -5.48
N LYS A 132 0.46 14.99 -4.27
CA LYS A 132 1.44 15.43 -3.26
C LYS A 132 2.09 14.27 -2.50
N VAL A 133 1.37 13.15 -2.32
CA VAL A 133 1.88 11.93 -1.66
C VAL A 133 2.81 11.14 -2.58
N LEU A 134 2.59 11.24 -3.89
CA LEU A 134 3.40 10.63 -4.94
C LEU A 134 4.65 11.47 -5.30
N ASP A 135 5.02 12.45 -4.46
CA ASP A 135 6.29 13.18 -4.57
C ASP A 135 7.48 12.23 -4.32
N LEU A 136 8.56 12.40 -5.08
CA LEU A 136 9.69 11.47 -5.17
C LEU A 136 10.30 11.14 -3.80
N ASN A 137 10.40 12.14 -2.92
CA ASN A 137 10.96 11.96 -1.58
C ASN A 137 10.05 11.12 -0.67
N GLN A 138 8.72 11.27 -0.80
CA GLN A 138 7.76 10.43 -0.07
C GLN A 138 7.67 9.03 -0.67
N MET A 139 7.73 8.90 -2.00
CA MET A 139 7.78 7.61 -2.69
C MET A 139 9.04 6.82 -2.35
N ARG A 140 10.21 7.45 -2.25
CA ARG A 140 11.44 6.80 -1.74
C ARG A 140 11.23 6.24 -0.34
N GLY A 141 10.66 7.03 0.57
CA GLY A 141 10.35 6.58 1.93
C GLY A 141 9.35 5.42 1.99
N LEU A 142 8.24 5.52 1.25
CA LEU A 142 7.20 4.49 1.18
C LEU A 142 7.71 3.19 0.56
N TYR A 143 8.45 3.30 -0.54
CA TYR A 143 9.02 2.16 -1.26
C TYR A 143 10.08 1.45 -0.42
N LEU A 144 10.99 2.20 0.23
CA LEU A 144 12.00 1.62 1.12
C LEU A 144 11.37 0.92 2.34
N ALA A 145 10.35 1.53 2.95
CA ALA A 145 9.61 0.91 4.05
C ALA A 145 8.91 -0.38 3.62
N ALA A 146 8.28 -0.39 2.44
CA ALA A 146 7.61 -1.59 1.92
C ALA A 146 8.58 -2.75 1.65
N VAL A 147 9.75 -2.46 1.08
CA VAL A 147 10.76 -3.50 0.83
C VAL A 147 11.32 -4.05 2.14
N ALA A 148 11.47 -3.22 3.18
CA ALA A 148 11.83 -3.71 4.51
C ALA A 148 10.73 -4.60 5.12
N ASP A 149 9.45 -4.22 4.99
CA ASP A 149 8.31 -5.06 5.39
C ASP A 149 8.36 -6.43 4.67
N PHE A 150 8.74 -6.45 3.38
CA PHE A 150 8.92 -7.68 2.61
C PHE A 150 10.09 -8.53 3.07
N ASP A 151 11.23 -7.92 3.39
CA ASP A 151 12.39 -8.65 3.92
C ASP A 151 12.00 -9.40 5.23
N HIS A 152 11.22 -8.77 6.12
CA HIS A 152 10.69 -9.42 7.32
C HIS A 152 9.73 -10.57 7.02
N LEU A 153 8.79 -10.36 6.10
CA LEU A 153 7.83 -11.40 5.67
C LEU A 153 8.53 -12.61 5.04
N ILE A 154 9.58 -12.35 4.25
CA ILE A 154 10.41 -13.40 3.66
C ILE A 154 11.11 -14.20 4.75
N ASP A 155 11.67 -13.55 5.76
CA ASP A 155 12.30 -14.23 6.90
C ASP A 155 11.28 -15.11 7.65
N ASP A 156 10.10 -14.58 7.99
CA ASP A 156 9.02 -15.35 8.65
C ASP A 156 8.57 -16.58 7.82
N LEU A 157 8.60 -16.47 6.49
CA LEU A 157 8.32 -17.60 5.60
C LEU A 157 9.46 -18.61 5.64
N PHE A 158 10.72 -18.19 5.57
CA PHE A 158 11.87 -19.09 5.73
C PHE A 158 11.77 -19.92 7.01
N HIS A 159 11.44 -19.28 8.14
CA HIS A 159 11.30 -19.94 9.44
C HIS A 159 10.24 -21.03 9.48
N ARG A 160 9.11 -20.81 8.80
CA ARG A 160 8.01 -21.77 8.79
C ARG A 160 8.23 -22.91 7.82
N LEU A 161 8.76 -22.61 6.63
CA LEU A 161 8.79 -23.57 5.52
C LEU A 161 9.93 -24.56 5.63
N VAL A 162 11.05 -24.14 6.20
CA VAL A 162 12.22 -25.00 6.38
C VAL A 162 11.97 -26.22 7.27
N GLY A 163 11.06 -26.13 8.24
CA GLY A 163 10.67 -27.26 9.09
C GLY A 163 9.80 -28.29 8.37
N LYS A 164 9.33 -27.96 7.16
CA LYS A 164 8.52 -28.83 6.30
C LYS A 164 9.35 -29.51 5.21
N VAL A 165 10.65 -29.24 5.14
CA VAL A 165 11.59 -29.81 4.17
C VAL A 165 12.82 -30.40 4.88
N ASP A 166 13.69 -31.07 4.13
CA ASP A 166 14.97 -31.55 4.68
C ASP A 166 15.89 -30.35 4.99
N LYS A 167 15.99 -30.03 6.28
CA LYS A 167 16.76 -28.90 6.81
C LYS A 167 18.22 -28.94 6.34
N GLY A 168 18.85 -30.12 6.24
CA GLY A 168 20.28 -30.24 5.89
C GLY A 168 20.57 -29.75 4.47
N LYS A 169 19.78 -30.25 3.50
CA LYS A 169 19.90 -29.87 2.09
C LYS A 169 19.73 -28.37 1.84
N TYR A 170 18.81 -27.72 2.58
CA TYR A 170 18.55 -26.29 2.40
C TYR A 170 19.53 -25.39 3.14
N ILE A 171 20.12 -25.87 4.23
CA ILE A 171 21.27 -25.20 4.84
C ILE A 171 22.44 -25.16 3.84
N GLU A 172 22.74 -26.28 3.18
CA GLU A 172 23.78 -26.33 2.14
C GLU A 172 23.47 -25.34 1.00
N GLU A 173 22.21 -25.23 0.58
CA GLU A 173 21.81 -24.32 -0.49
C GLU A 173 21.85 -22.84 -0.08
N ILE A 174 21.54 -22.53 1.17
CA ILE A 174 21.72 -21.18 1.73
C ILE A 174 23.21 -20.84 1.78
N LEU A 175 24.05 -21.76 2.25
CA LEU A 175 25.50 -21.58 2.34
C LEU A 175 26.10 -21.38 0.94
N SER A 176 25.74 -22.21 -0.03
CA SER A 176 26.22 -22.14 -1.41
C SER A 176 25.83 -20.81 -2.07
N THR A 177 24.57 -20.38 -1.89
CA THR A 177 24.04 -19.14 -2.47
C THR A 177 24.64 -17.90 -1.79
N THR A 178 24.89 -17.95 -0.47
CA THR A 178 25.61 -16.90 0.26
C THR A 178 27.05 -16.80 -0.23
N CYS A 179 27.74 -17.93 -0.38
CA CYS A 179 29.13 -17.99 -0.84
C CYS A 179 29.28 -17.45 -2.26
N SER A 180 28.35 -17.77 -3.18
CA SER A 180 28.37 -17.24 -4.55
C SER A 180 28.16 -15.73 -4.61
N PHE A 181 27.44 -15.14 -3.65
CA PHE A 181 27.22 -13.70 -3.57
C PHE A 181 28.36 -12.92 -2.90
N HIS A 182 29.17 -13.61 -2.10
CA HIS A 182 30.23 -13.02 -1.29
C HIS A 182 31.60 -13.65 -1.55
N GLU A 183 31.98 -13.81 -2.82
CA GLU A 183 33.29 -14.33 -3.26
C GLU A 183 34.51 -13.72 -2.53
N LYS A 184 34.37 -12.50 -1.98
CA LYS A 184 35.43 -11.81 -1.20
C LYS A 184 35.25 -11.81 0.33
N SER A 185 34.15 -12.34 0.88
CA SER A 185 33.88 -12.39 2.35
C SER A 185 33.82 -13.82 2.93
N LEU A 186 34.23 -14.82 2.13
CA LEU A 186 34.23 -16.26 2.40
C LEU A 186 34.86 -16.71 3.73
N GLU A 187 35.77 -15.91 4.32
CA GLU A 187 36.43 -16.27 5.59
C GLU A 187 35.51 -16.18 6.82
N LYS A 188 34.42 -15.41 6.78
CA LYS A 188 33.50 -15.26 7.93
C LYS A 188 32.43 -16.36 8.03
N ILE A 189 32.14 -17.07 6.94
CA ILE A 189 31.00 -18.00 6.82
C ILE A 189 31.40 -19.45 7.17
N LYS A 190 32.68 -19.83 7.00
CA LYS A 190 33.17 -21.21 7.22
C LYS A 190 33.01 -21.76 8.65
N ASN A 191 32.63 -20.93 9.62
CA ASN A 191 32.47 -21.32 11.03
C ASN A 191 31.01 -21.49 11.47
N LEU A 192 30.03 -21.33 10.57
CA LEU A 192 28.62 -21.60 10.88
C LEU A 192 28.33 -23.09 10.63
N GLY A 193 28.30 -23.89 11.70
CA GLY A 193 27.84 -25.29 11.65
C GLY A 193 26.33 -25.38 11.36
N GLU A 194 25.83 -26.57 11.01
CA GLU A 194 24.44 -26.86 10.55
C GLU A 194 23.37 -26.79 11.66
N ASP A 195 23.78 -26.66 12.92
CA ASP A 195 22.89 -26.75 14.08
C ASP A 195 22.25 -25.41 14.50
N LYS A 196 22.43 -24.34 13.71
CA LYS A 196 21.89 -23.02 14.07
C LYS A 196 20.43 -22.86 13.69
N GLU A 197 19.81 -21.84 14.30
CA GLU A 197 18.49 -21.36 13.91
C GLU A 197 18.55 -20.65 12.56
N ILE A 198 17.44 -20.65 11.84
CA ILE A 198 17.43 -20.27 10.42
C ILE A 198 17.62 -18.78 10.18
N ASP A 199 17.24 -17.95 11.16
CA ASP A 199 17.48 -16.51 11.20
C ASP A 199 18.97 -16.20 11.08
N GLN A 200 19.82 -17.07 11.64
CA GLN A 200 21.27 -16.89 11.63
C GLN A 200 21.86 -17.12 10.23
N TYR A 201 21.18 -17.86 9.36
CA TYR A 201 21.62 -18.04 7.97
C TYR A 201 20.91 -17.06 7.02
N THR A 202 19.61 -16.80 7.21
CA THR A 202 18.87 -15.85 6.37
C THR A 202 19.40 -14.42 6.52
N SER A 203 19.88 -14.05 7.71
CA SER A 203 20.55 -12.75 7.95
C SER A 203 21.86 -12.57 7.17
N LEU A 204 22.47 -13.65 6.67
CA LEU A 204 23.67 -13.58 5.81
C LEU A 204 23.31 -13.29 4.35
N LEU A 205 22.06 -13.49 3.97
CA LEU A 205 21.56 -13.27 2.62
C LEU A 205 21.04 -11.83 2.49
N SER A 206 21.46 -11.15 1.43
CA SER A 206 20.78 -9.92 1.00
C SER A 206 19.45 -10.23 0.31
N SER A 207 18.59 -9.23 0.09
CA SER A 207 17.21 -9.43 -0.41
C SER A 207 17.12 -10.24 -1.72
N GLN A 208 18.10 -10.12 -2.63
CA GLN A 208 18.12 -10.91 -3.88
C GLN A 208 18.40 -12.40 -3.63
N PRO A 209 19.51 -12.79 -2.97
CA PRO A 209 19.77 -14.17 -2.57
C PRO A 209 18.62 -14.80 -1.78
N LYS A 210 17.98 -14.05 -0.86
CA LYS A 210 16.82 -14.55 -0.09
C LYS A 210 15.70 -15.04 -1.00
N VAL A 211 15.30 -14.24 -1.99
CA VAL A 211 14.23 -14.61 -2.92
C VAL A 211 14.64 -15.78 -3.81
N GLN A 212 15.90 -15.85 -4.25
CA GLN A 212 16.40 -16.97 -5.05
C GLN A 212 16.32 -18.29 -4.29
N VAL A 213 16.74 -18.31 -3.02
CA VAL A 213 16.64 -19.51 -2.18
C VAL A 213 15.17 -19.85 -1.90
N LEU A 214 14.32 -18.85 -1.63
CA LEU A 214 12.88 -19.08 -1.44
C LEU A 214 12.23 -19.74 -2.67
N VAL A 215 12.55 -19.28 -3.88
CA VAL A 215 12.07 -19.90 -5.13
C VAL A 215 12.51 -21.35 -5.23
N LYS A 216 13.75 -21.68 -4.85
CA LYS A 216 14.23 -23.07 -4.81
C LYS A 216 13.47 -23.91 -3.78
N ILE A 217 13.18 -23.35 -2.60
CA ILE A 217 12.36 -24.01 -1.58
C ILE A 217 10.97 -24.34 -2.12
N LEU A 218 10.29 -23.35 -2.69
CA LEU A 218 8.93 -23.51 -3.20
C LEU A 218 8.83 -24.54 -4.33
N ASN A 219 9.86 -24.67 -5.17
CA ASN A 219 9.89 -25.66 -6.24
C ASN A 219 9.97 -27.12 -5.75
N GLU A 220 10.41 -27.37 -4.51
CA GLU A 220 10.48 -28.75 -3.96
C GLU A 220 9.22 -29.15 -3.20
N ILE A 221 8.32 -28.21 -2.86
CA ILE A 221 7.09 -28.49 -2.10
C ILE A 221 6.07 -29.28 -2.95
N ASP A 222 6.30 -29.45 -4.26
CA ASP A 222 5.46 -30.19 -5.23
C ASP A 222 3.95 -29.89 -5.07
N ASP A 223 3.63 -28.59 -4.99
CA ASP A 223 2.26 -28.09 -4.90
C ASP A 223 1.96 -27.23 -6.13
N GLU A 224 1.11 -27.75 -7.02
CA GLU A 224 0.71 -27.07 -8.26
C GLU A 224 0.08 -25.69 -8.02
N ARG A 225 -0.50 -25.45 -6.84
CA ARG A 225 -1.08 -24.14 -6.47
C ARG A 225 -0.01 -23.06 -6.36
N LEU A 226 1.25 -23.44 -6.13
CA LEU A 226 2.37 -22.52 -5.98
C LEU A 226 2.98 -22.08 -7.32
N TYR A 227 2.82 -22.86 -8.39
CA TYR A 227 3.49 -22.63 -9.68
C TYR A 227 3.30 -21.21 -10.26
N PRO A 228 2.10 -20.60 -10.24
CA PRO A 228 1.94 -19.23 -10.74
C PRO A 228 2.76 -18.20 -9.95
N TYR A 229 2.91 -18.41 -8.64
CA TYR A 229 3.59 -17.49 -7.73
C TYR A 229 5.12 -17.66 -7.78
N ILE A 230 5.61 -18.88 -7.98
CA ILE A 230 7.03 -19.18 -8.20
C ILE A 230 7.55 -18.45 -9.44
N ASN A 231 6.79 -18.49 -10.53
CA ASN A 231 7.13 -17.77 -11.77
C ASN A 231 7.18 -16.26 -11.55
N SER A 232 6.23 -15.70 -10.80
CA SER A 232 6.23 -14.27 -10.44
C SER A 232 7.43 -13.88 -9.58
N LEU A 233 7.74 -14.66 -8.54
CA LEU A 233 8.88 -14.42 -7.64
C LEU A 233 10.23 -14.50 -8.34
N SER A 234 10.36 -15.33 -9.37
CA SER A 234 11.60 -15.43 -10.14
C SER A 234 12.00 -14.12 -10.82
N ASP A 235 11.03 -13.25 -11.16
CA ASP A 235 11.29 -11.92 -11.74
C ASP A 235 11.43 -10.80 -10.68
N TYR A 236 11.20 -11.09 -9.41
CA TYR A 236 11.29 -10.09 -8.32
C TYR A 236 12.62 -9.30 -8.30
N PRO A 237 13.81 -9.91 -8.54
CA PRO A 237 15.05 -9.16 -8.59
C PRO A 237 15.03 -8.03 -9.63
N ASN A 238 14.46 -8.27 -10.81
CA ASN A 238 14.37 -7.24 -11.86
C ASN A 238 13.19 -6.30 -11.63
N ALA A 239 12.04 -6.84 -11.22
CA ALA A 239 10.80 -6.08 -11.10
C ALA A 239 10.77 -5.15 -9.89
N ILE A 240 11.45 -5.50 -8.79
CA ILE A 240 11.45 -4.77 -7.52
C ILE A 240 12.87 -4.32 -7.12
N LEU A 241 13.85 -5.24 -7.03
CA LEU A 241 15.15 -4.89 -6.45
C LEU A 241 15.99 -3.94 -7.33
N VAL A 242 15.93 -4.08 -8.65
CA VAL A 242 16.61 -3.15 -9.58
C VAL A 242 16.04 -1.73 -9.44
N PRO A 243 14.72 -1.48 -9.57
CA PRO A 243 14.12 -0.17 -9.30
C PRO A 243 14.42 0.35 -7.88
N ARG A 244 14.35 -0.51 -6.86
CA ARG A 244 14.72 -0.17 -5.47
C ARG A 244 16.11 0.43 -5.41
N ASN A 245 17.09 -0.25 -5.98
CA ASN A 245 18.49 0.15 -5.92
C ASN A 245 18.75 1.42 -6.74
N GLN A 246 18.05 1.60 -7.86
CA GLN A 246 18.07 2.85 -8.63
C GLN A 246 17.50 4.01 -7.81
N LEU A 247 16.35 3.83 -7.17
CA LEU A 247 15.73 4.85 -6.33
C LEU A 247 16.53 5.13 -5.05
N ALA A 248 17.18 4.12 -4.45
CA ALA A 248 17.95 4.28 -3.23
C ALA A 248 19.28 5.04 -3.46
N HIS A 249 19.96 4.79 -4.59
CA HIS A 249 21.31 5.30 -4.86
C HIS A 249 21.40 6.44 -5.88
N ALA A 250 20.29 6.87 -6.48
CA ALA A 250 20.32 7.99 -7.42
C ALA A 250 20.19 9.35 -6.72
N MET A 251 21.01 10.31 -7.16
CA MET A 251 20.87 11.73 -6.86
C MET A 251 19.82 12.34 -7.78
N GLU A 252 18.90 13.13 -7.22
CA GLU A 252 17.98 13.95 -8.00
C GLU A 252 18.77 15.06 -8.69
N LYS A 253 18.74 15.08 -10.03
CA LYS A 253 19.49 16.07 -10.82
C LYS A 253 18.60 17.26 -11.20
N SER A 254 17.32 17.01 -11.47
CA SER A 254 16.31 18.03 -11.78
C SER A 254 14.90 17.44 -11.77
N CYS A 255 13.91 18.25 -11.40
CA CYS A 255 12.49 18.00 -11.61
C CYS A 255 11.89 19.08 -12.52
N THR A 256 11.40 18.70 -13.70
CA THR A 256 10.67 19.59 -14.61
C THR A 256 9.37 18.93 -15.04
N GLN A 257 8.24 19.59 -14.77
CA GLN A 257 6.88 19.13 -15.14
C GLN A 257 6.54 17.69 -14.72
N GLY A 258 7.00 17.23 -13.55
CA GLY A 258 6.70 15.89 -13.01
C GLY A 258 7.52 14.76 -13.63
N LYS A 259 8.55 15.08 -14.41
CA LYS A 259 9.62 14.14 -14.78
C LYS A 259 10.79 14.31 -13.83
N TYR A 260 11.18 13.21 -13.20
CA TYR A 260 12.33 13.14 -12.32
C TYR A 260 13.50 12.51 -13.05
N VAL A 261 14.58 13.27 -13.21
CA VAL A 261 15.82 12.74 -13.75
C VAL A 261 16.69 12.28 -12.58
N LEU A 262 16.81 10.97 -12.42
CA LEU A 262 17.60 10.32 -11.40
C LEU A 262 18.94 9.87 -11.99
N LYS A 263 20.04 10.40 -11.45
CA LYS A 263 21.39 10.00 -11.86
C LYS A 263 21.97 9.03 -10.84
N ASN A 264 22.27 7.80 -11.27
CA ASN A 264 23.16 6.91 -10.53
C ASN A 264 24.59 7.06 -11.10
N SER A 265 25.59 6.68 -10.31
CA SER A 265 27.03 6.65 -10.62
C SER A 265 27.42 6.11 -12.01
N LYS A 266 26.57 5.30 -12.66
CA LYS A 266 26.82 4.70 -13.98
C LYS A 266 25.83 5.09 -15.10
N LYS A 267 24.66 5.65 -14.80
CA LYS A 267 23.62 5.95 -15.81
C LYS A 267 22.63 7.01 -15.32
N GLU A 268 22.13 7.84 -16.24
CA GLU A 268 20.96 8.70 -16.02
C GLU A 268 19.70 7.89 -16.37
N THR A 269 18.77 7.82 -15.42
CA THR A 269 17.49 7.11 -15.52
C THR A 269 16.38 8.11 -15.23
N GLU A 270 15.47 8.26 -16.17
CA GLU A 270 14.30 9.12 -16.00
C GLU A 270 13.17 8.29 -15.41
N PHE A 271 12.50 8.84 -14.40
CA PHE A 271 11.25 8.33 -13.86
C PHE A 271 10.19 9.41 -14.05
N ASN A 272 9.07 9.05 -14.62
CA ASN A 272 7.88 9.87 -14.67
C ASN A 272 6.83 9.34 -13.68
N PHE A 273 5.70 10.05 -13.59
CA PHE A 273 4.59 9.67 -12.73
C PHE A 273 4.03 8.26 -13.03
N ASP A 274 3.93 7.88 -14.30
CA ASP A 274 3.44 6.57 -14.71
C ASP A 274 4.41 5.45 -14.30
N ASP A 275 5.72 5.71 -14.29
CA ASP A 275 6.71 4.76 -13.78
C ASP A 275 6.51 4.49 -12.27
N PHE A 276 6.22 5.54 -11.49
CA PHE A 276 5.91 5.39 -10.06
C PHE A 276 4.60 4.64 -9.82
N LEU A 277 3.58 4.90 -10.64
CA LEU A 277 2.34 4.14 -10.60
C LEU A 277 2.59 2.65 -10.89
N ASN A 278 3.33 2.35 -11.96
CA ASN A 278 3.68 0.99 -12.34
C ASN A 278 4.47 0.26 -11.24
N LEU A 279 5.44 0.93 -10.61
CA LEU A 279 6.17 0.36 -9.49
C LEU A 279 5.25 0.06 -8.31
N ARG A 280 4.30 0.95 -8.00
CA ARG A 280 3.35 0.77 -6.91
C ARG A 280 2.40 -0.42 -7.16
N HIS A 281 1.93 -0.58 -8.40
CA HIS A 281 1.17 -1.77 -8.83
C HIS A 281 1.97 -3.05 -8.64
N LYS A 282 3.22 -3.08 -9.11
CA LYS A 282 4.10 -4.24 -8.91
C LYS A 282 4.25 -4.58 -7.42
N ILE A 283 4.43 -3.59 -6.55
CA ILE A 283 4.52 -3.82 -5.11
C ILE A 283 3.24 -4.49 -4.57
N LEU A 284 2.06 -4.04 -5.01
CA LEU A 284 0.79 -4.67 -4.62
C LEU A 284 0.70 -6.12 -5.11
N ASP A 285 1.05 -6.38 -6.37
CA ASP A 285 1.02 -7.71 -6.97
C ASP A 285 1.96 -8.67 -6.21
N TYR A 286 3.17 -8.22 -5.86
CA TYR A 286 4.12 -9.02 -5.10
C TYR A 286 3.69 -9.23 -3.64
N ARG A 287 3.07 -8.24 -2.99
CA ARG A 287 2.47 -8.41 -1.65
C ARG A 287 1.39 -9.49 -1.67
N ASP A 288 0.51 -9.44 -2.66
CA ASP A 288 -0.58 -10.40 -2.80
C ASP A 288 -0.03 -11.80 -3.15
N THR A 289 1.02 -11.87 -3.99
CA THR A 289 1.76 -13.10 -4.30
C THR A 289 2.34 -13.74 -3.05
N LEU A 290 3.08 -12.97 -2.23
CA LEU A 290 3.67 -13.45 -0.97
C LEU A 290 2.59 -13.88 0.03
N SER A 291 1.49 -13.13 0.14
CA SER A 291 0.37 -13.47 1.04
C SER A 291 -0.33 -14.77 0.63
N ARG A 292 -0.45 -15.04 -0.68
CA ARG A 292 -1.02 -16.29 -1.19
C ARG A 292 -0.09 -17.48 -0.96
N ILE A 293 1.21 -17.30 -1.18
CA ILE A 293 2.20 -18.33 -0.82
C ILE A 293 2.09 -18.64 0.67
N GLU A 294 2.05 -17.63 1.52
CA GLU A 294 1.85 -17.81 2.96
C GLU A 294 0.59 -18.62 3.27
N MET A 295 -0.54 -18.31 2.63
CA MET A 295 -1.80 -19.02 2.84
C MET A 295 -1.72 -20.50 2.44
N TYR A 296 -1.09 -20.83 1.30
CA TYR A 296 -0.99 -22.22 0.82
C TYR A 296 0.03 -23.05 1.59
N THR A 297 0.96 -22.39 2.26
CA THR A 297 2.07 -23.04 2.94
C THR A 297 1.97 -23.00 4.47
N ARG A 298 0.88 -22.46 5.03
CA ARG A 298 0.49 -22.66 6.43
C ARG A 298 -0.07 -24.06 6.62
#